data_AF-A0A401Y2A2-F1
#
_entry.id   AF-A0A401Y2A2-F1
#
_cell.length_a   1.000
_cell.length_b   1.000
_cell.length_c   1.000
_cell.angle_alpha   90.00
_cell.angle_beta   90.00
_cell.angle_gamma   90.00
#
_symmetry.space_group_name_H-M   'P 1'
#
loop_
_entity.id
_entity.type
_entity.pdbx_description
1 polymer ?
#
loop_
_entity_poly.entity_id
_entity_poly.type
_entity_poly.pdbx_seq_one_letter_code
_entity_poly.pdbx_strand_id
1 'polypeptide(L)'
;MGREDLRWWWDLAPTLKWRFAKSMPDVPHWYVRGGTTPGFTRDDSLRVARLVRTFGEPGKFYRATNLYLYTPDRVRKVWCMFGDPIREDKVRIVNLAFADQVYGPQENFDQARLDALALPPDRLSSPMVDWLSRDLYDEMPEGLPDLDPEDDQ
;
A
#
# COMPACT_ATOMS: atom_id res chain seq x y z
N MET A 1 -11.22 -5.88 9.12
CA MET A 1 -10.86 -4.91 8.04
C MET A 1 -11.93 -5.01 6.97
N GLY A 2 -12.43 -3.89 6.48
CA GLY A 2 -13.58 -3.84 5.56
C GLY A 2 -13.45 -2.81 4.44
N ARG A 3 -14.52 -2.63 3.67
CA ARG A 3 -14.60 -1.67 2.54
C ARG A 3 -14.44 -0.23 3.02
N GLU A 4 -14.97 0.08 4.19
CA GLU A 4 -14.86 1.36 4.86
C GLU A 4 -13.41 1.73 5.21
N ASP A 5 -12.54 0.74 5.46
CA ASP A 5 -11.11 0.98 5.67
C ASP A 5 -10.42 1.33 4.34
N LEU A 6 -10.76 0.66 3.24
CA LEU A 6 -10.23 1.01 1.92
C LEU A 6 -10.66 2.42 1.52
N ARG A 7 -11.95 2.74 1.65
CA ARG A 7 -12.46 4.08 1.38
C ARG A 7 -11.77 5.14 2.22
N TRP A 8 -11.66 4.91 3.54
CA TRP A 8 -10.92 5.81 4.43
C TRP A 8 -9.50 6.08 3.93
N TRP A 9 -8.77 5.03 3.54
CA TRP A 9 -7.39 5.19 3.07
C TRP A 9 -7.33 6.00 1.79
N TRP A 10 -8.22 5.74 0.85
CA TRP A 10 -8.24 6.43 -0.44
C TRP A 10 -8.81 7.84 -0.38
N ASP A 11 -9.62 8.17 0.62
CA ASP A 11 -10.00 9.55 0.93
C ASP A 11 -8.84 10.31 1.61
N LEU A 12 -8.08 9.65 2.49
CA LEU A 12 -6.98 10.27 3.24
C LEU A 12 -5.72 10.45 2.40
N ALA A 13 -5.28 9.41 1.69
CA ALA A 13 -3.99 9.37 0.99
C ALA A 13 -3.74 10.55 0.02
N PRO A 14 -4.73 11.05 -0.75
CA PRO A 14 -4.56 12.22 -1.61
C PRO A 14 -4.24 13.51 -0.85
N THR A 15 -4.66 13.59 0.42
CA THR A 15 -4.50 14.79 1.26
C THR A 15 -3.15 14.84 1.96
N LEU A 16 -2.41 13.74 1.96
CA LEU A 16 -1.14 13.64 2.66
C LEU A 16 0.00 14.25 1.84
N LYS A 17 0.93 14.93 2.53
CA LYS A 17 2.18 15.36 1.91
C LYS A 17 3.15 14.18 1.80
N TRP A 18 3.17 13.55 0.62
CA TRP A 18 4.11 12.50 0.25
C TRP A 18 5.52 13.06 0.02
N ARG A 19 6.54 12.33 0.46
CA ARG A 19 7.95 12.71 0.28
C ARG A 19 8.62 11.78 -0.71
N PHE A 20 9.33 12.32 -1.69
CA PHE A 20 10.09 11.52 -2.65
C PHE A 20 11.34 10.91 -2.00
N ALA A 21 11.58 9.62 -2.23
CA ALA A 21 12.70 8.87 -1.65
C ALA A 21 14.00 9.09 -2.43
N LYS A 22 14.57 10.29 -2.33
CA LYS A 22 15.81 10.70 -3.04
C LYS A 22 17.02 9.78 -2.81
N SER A 23 17.05 9.04 -1.70
CA SER A 23 18.15 8.12 -1.38
C SER A 23 18.12 6.79 -2.14
N MET A 24 17.07 6.51 -2.92
CA MET A 24 16.94 5.31 -3.74
C MET A 24 16.63 5.69 -5.21
N PRO A 25 17.59 6.24 -5.96
CA PRO A 25 17.35 6.75 -7.30
C PRO A 25 16.86 5.67 -8.29
N ASP A 26 17.29 4.43 -8.12
CA ASP A 26 16.87 3.29 -8.96
C ASP A 26 15.50 2.70 -8.58
N VAL A 27 14.86 3.27 -7.55
CA VAL A 27 13.57 2.84 -7.01
C VAL A 27 12.74 4.11 -6.82
N PRO A 28 12.23 4.75 -7.89
CA PRO A 28 11.47 5.98 -7.74
C PRO A 28 10.17 5.71 -6.98
N HIS A 29 10.09 6.21 -5.76
CA HIS A 29 8.92 6.06 -4.90
C HIS A 29 8.78 7.24 -3.94
N TRP A 30 7.60 7.35 -3.36
CA TRP A 30 7.27 8.31 -2.32
C TRP A 30 6.92 7.59 -1.04
N TYR A 31 6.96 8.31 0.07
CA TYR A 31 6.54 7.79 1.35
C TYR A 31 5.88 8.84 2.25
N VAL A 32 5.06 8.34 3.16
CA VAL A 32 4.57 9.07 4.34
C VAL A 32 4.98 8.34 5.61
N ARG A 33 5.14 9.07 6.71
CA ARG A 33 5.60 8.51 7.98
C ARG A 33 4.58 8.77 9.09
N GLY A 34 4.06 7.70 9.68
CA GLY A 34 3.10 7.76 10.79
C GLY A 34 3.67 8.48 12.01
N GLY A 35 3.01 9.55 12.44
CA GLY A 35 3.44 10.43 13.54
C GLY A 35 4.46 11.50 13.13
N THR A 36 4.75 11.65 11.83
CA THR A 36 5.67 12.69 11.32
C THR A 36 5.07 13.45 10.15
N THR A 37 4.38 12.78 9.22
CA THR A 37 3.62 13.45 8.17
C THR A 37 2.38 14.11 8.79
N PRO A 38 2.17 15.43 8.61
CA PRO A 38 0.97 16.10 9.11
C PRO A 38 -0.31 15.40 8.63
N GLY A 39 -1.27 15.19 9.53
CA GLY A 39 -2.51 14.47 9.22
C GLY A 39 -2.38 12.95 9.12
N PHE A 40 -1.19 12.37 9.36
CA PHE A 40 -0.98 10.92 9.32
C PHE A 40 -0.32 10.40 10.61
N THR A 41 -1.12 9.78 11.47
CA THR A 41 -0.70 9.31 12.78
C THR A 41 0.00 7.95 12.72
N ARG A 42 0.56 7.52 13.85
CA ARG A 42 1.11 6.16 13.98
C ARG A 42 0.03 5.10 13.85
N ASP A 43 -1.18 5.35 14.38
CA ASP A 43 -2.29 4.41 14.28
C ASP A 43 -2.82 4.31 12.86
N ASP A 44 -2.78 5.41 12.09
CA ASP A 44 -3.08 5.36 10.65
C ASP A 44 -2.09 4.47 9.91
N SER A 45 -0.78 4.57 10.21
CA SER A 45 0.23 3.69 9.60
C SER A 45 0.02 2.20 9.95
N LEU A 46 -0.46 1.89 11.17
CA LEU A 46 -0.86 0.55 11.57
C LEU A 46 -2.09 0.07 10.76
N ARG A 47 -3.09 0.95 10.59
CA ARG A 47 -4.32 0.65 9.83
C ARG A 47 -4.01 0.36 8.37
N VAL A 48 -3.13 1.15 7.75
CA VAL A 48 -2.65 0.88 6.38
C VAL A 48 -1.87 -0.42 6.29
N ALA A 49 -1.02 -0.73 7.28
CA ALA A 49 -0.31 -2.00 7.32
C ALA A 49 -1.27 -3.21 7.30
N ARG A 50 -2.38 -3.12 8.03
CA ARG A 50 -3.44 -4.14 8.00
C ARG A 50 -4.16 -4.18 6.66
N LEU A 51 -4.44 -3.03 6.04
CA LEU A 51 -5.05 -2.96 4.71
C LEU A 51 -4.21 -3.70 3.66
N VAL A 52 -2.90 -3.43 3.65
CA VAL A 52 -1.94 -4.10 2.75
C VAL A 52 -1.91 -5.60 3.00
N ARG A 53 -1.96 -6.05 4.27
CA ARG A 53 -1.98 -7.48 4.61
C ARG A 53 -3.29 -8.18 4.27
N THR A 54 -4.41 -7.47 4.27
CA THR A 54 -5.73 -8.04 3.97
C THR A 54 -6.06 -8.03 2.47
N PHE A 55 -5.72 -6.95 1.76
CA PHE A 55 -6.15 -6.72 0.38
C PHE A 55 -4.99 -6.63 -0.62
N GLY A 56 -3.74 -6.70 -0.15
CA GLY A 56 -2.58 -6.60 -1.01
C GLY A 56 -2.37 -7.84 -1.87
N GLU A 57 -1.86 -7.63 -3.07
CA GLU A 57 -1.45 -8.69 -3.98
C GLU A 57 0.06 -8.99 -3.80
N PRO A 58 0.49 -10.24 -3.98
CA PRO A 58 1.92 -10.59 -3.93
C PRO A 58 2.78 -9.77 -4.88
N GLY A 59 3.97 -9.39 -4.43
CA GLY A 59 4.99 -8.82 -5.29
C GLY A 59 6.38 -8.88 -4.67
N LYS A 60 7.39 -8.57 -5.48
CA LYS A 60 8.79 -8.53 -5.04
C LYS A 60 9.27 -7.09 -4.91
N PHE A 61 9.98 -6.84 -3.81
CA PHE A 61 10.90 -5.72 -3.66
C PHE A 61 12.33 -6.28 -3.70
N TYR A 62 12.89 -6.37 -4.90
CA TYR A 62 14.11 -7.13 -5.18
C TYR A 62 13.99 -8.59 -4.71
N ARG A 63 14.84 -9.04 -3.78
CA ARG A 63 14.79 -10.41 -3.25
C ARG A 63 13.66 -10.65 -2.25
N ALA A 64 13.05 -9.60 -1.72
CA ALA A 64 12.05 -9.72 -0.66
C ALA A 64 10.63 -9.90 -1.22
N THR A 65 9.95 -10.95 -0.78
CA THR A 65 8.51 -11.14 -1.01
C THR A 65 7.70 -10.22 -0.10
N ASN A 66 6.78 -9.46 -0.69
CA ASN A 66 5.93 -8.48 0.00
C ASN A 66 4.50 -8.48 -0.58
N LEU A 67 3.65 -7.58 -0.07
CA LEU A 67 2.30 -7.31 -0.56
C LEU A 67 2.18 -5.86 -1.04
N TYR A 68 1.48 -5.67 -2.16
CA TYR A 68 1.17 -4.37 -2.76
C TYR A 68 -0.34 -4.14 -2.79
N LEU A 69 -0.80 -3.05 -2.20
CA LEU A 69 -2.16 -2.58 -2.32
C LEU A 69 -2.26 -1.61 -3.50
N TYR A 70 -2.97 -2.00 -4.56
CA TYR A 70 -3.15 -1.16 -5.74
C TYR A 70 -4.25 -0.12 -5.54
N THR A 71 -4.08 1.05 -6.14
CA THR A 71 -5.18 2.00 -6.28
C THR A 71 -6.29 1.42 -7.17
N PRO A 72 -7.53 1.90 -7.01
CA PRO A 72 -8.67 1.58 -7.88
C PRO A 72 -8.37 1.48 -9.38
N ASP A 73 -7.75 2.53 -9.90
CA ASP A 73 -7.37 2.70 -11.30
C ASP A 73 -6.18 1.84 -11.72
N ARG A 74 -5.59 1.08 -10.78
CA ARG A 74 -4.35 0.30 -10.96
C ARG A 74 -3.13 1.12 -11.39
N VAL A 75 -3.19 2.46 -11.33
CA VAL A 75 -2.08 3.34 -11.76
C VAL A 75 -0.98 3.37 -10.72
N ARG A 76 -1.31 3.20 -9.43
CA ARG A 76 -0.36 3.25 -8.33
C ARG A 76 -0.48 2.05 -7.41
N LYS A 77 0.56 1.83 -6.61
CA LYS A 77 0.61 0.80 -5.59
C LYS A 77 1.23 1.33 -4.31
N VAL A 78 0.71 0.84 -3.20
CA VAL A 78 1.10 1.20 -1.84
C VAL A 78 1.64 -0.04 -1.14
N TRP A 79 2.70 0.08 -0.35
CA TRP A 79 3.19 -1.02 0.47
C TRP A 79 3.85 -0.56 1.76
N CYS A 80 3.96 -1.49 2.70
CA CYS A 80 4.72 -1.34 3.93
C CYS A 80 5.91 -2.29 3.91
N MET A 81 6.99 -1.93 4.62
CA MET A 81 8.10 -2.84 4.88
C MET A 81 7.83 -3.57 6.20
N PHE A 82 7.56 -4.87 6.11
CA PHE A 82 7.34 -5.72 7.28
C PHE A 82 8.65 -6.39 7.70
N GLY A 83 8.95 -6.38 8.99
CA GLY A 83 10.08 -7.12 9.55
C GLY A 83 9.90 -8.65 9.47
N ASP A 84 10.93 -9.36 9.96
CA ASP A 84 10.86 -10.78 10.25
C ASP A 84 11.32 -11.01 11.71
N PRO A 85 10.42 -11.37 12.64
CA PRO A 85 9.00 -11.66 12.45
C PRO A 85 8.15 -10.44 12.08
N ILE A 86 6.98 -10.69 11.50
CA ILE A 86 6.04 -9.63 11.08
C ILE A 86 5.47 -8.91 12.30
N ARG A 87 5.59 -7.59 12.30
CA ARG A 87 5.15 -6.71 13.39
C ARG A 87 4.52 -5.43 12.85
N GLU A 88 3.19 -5.41 12.76
CA GLU A 88 2.44 -4.22 12.29
C GLU A 88 2.70 -3.00 13.18
N ASP A 89 2.85 -3.21 14.50
CA ASP A 89 3.12 -2.15 15.49
C ASP A 89 4.46 -1.43 15.26
N LYS A 90 5.31 -1.97 14.41
CA LYS A 90 6.62 -1.43 14.00
C LYS A 90 6.59 -0.77 12.62
N VAL A 91 5.51 -0.92 11.85
CA VAL A 91 5.35 -0.19 10.60
C VAL A 91 5.20 1.30 10.91
N ARG A 92 6.03 2.12 10.25
CA ARG A 92 6.02 3.58 10.37
C ARG A 92 5.97 4.28 9.02
N ILE A 93 6.32 3.56 7.96
CA ILE A 93 6.47 4.11 6.62
C ILE A 93 5.50 3.36 5.72
N VAL A 94 4.69 4.13 4.99
CA VAL A 94 3.86 3.66 3.90
C VAL A 94 4.46 4.24 2.63
N ASN A 95 4.85 3.37 1.72
CA ASN A 95 5.44 3.73 0.44
C ASN A 95 4.38 3.73 -0.66
N LEU A 96 4.64 4.50 -1.71
CA LEU A 96 3.80 4.63 -2.89
C LEU A 96 4.69 4.73 -4.13
N ALA A 97 4.29 4.07 -5.21
CA ALA A 97 4.91 4.21 -6.52
C ALA A 97 3.87 4.02 -7.62
N PHE A 98 4.21 4.39 -8.85
CA PHE A 98 3.44 3.93 -10.00
C PHE A 98 3.47 2.40 -10.10
N ALA A 99 2.37 1.81 -10.58
CA ALA A 99 2.19 0.36 -10.61
C ALA A 99 3.21 -0.32 -11.55
N ASP A 100 3.56 0.34 -12.65
CA ASP A 100 4.53 -0.10 -13.65
C ASP A 100 5.99 -0.11 -13.13
N GLN A 101 6.26 0.52 -11.98
CA GLN A 101 7.59 0.47 -11.35
C GLN A 101 7.82 -0.87 -10.67
N VAL A 102 8.45 -1.79 -11.38
CA VAL A 102 8.68 -3.17 -10.93
C VAL A 102 10.08 -3.33 -10.32
N TYR A 103 10.16 -3.90 -9.12
CA TYR A 103 11.41 -4.03 -8.36
C TYR A 103 11.94 -5.45 -8.38
N GLY A 104 12.82 -5.75 -9.33
CA GLY A 104 13.37 -7.09 -9.55
C GLY A 104 12.36 -8.08 -10.16
N PRO A 105 12.78 -9.33 -10.43
CA PRO A 105 11.94 -10.35 -11.05
C PRO A 105 10.67 -10.63 -10.23
N GLN A 106 9.51 -10.68 -10.88
CA GLN A 106 8.21 -10.94 -10.24
C GLN A 106 7.81 -12.42 -10.32
N GLU A 107 8.70 -13.26 -9.82
CA GLU A 107 8.57 -14.71 -9.84
C GLU A 107 9.17 -15.31 -8.55
N ASN A 108 8.96 -16.61 -8.32
CA ASN A 108 9.53 -17.34 -7.18
C ASN A 108 9.20 -16.67 -5.83
N PHE A 109 7.92 -16.33 -5.62
CA PHE A 109 7.46 -15.79 -4.35
C PHE A 109 7.67 -16.79 -3.21
N ASP A 110 8.13 -16.29 -2.06
CA ASP A 110 8.28 -17.11 -0.85
C ASP A 110 6.90 -17.35 -0.25
N GLN A 111 6.38 -18.55 -0.42
CA GLN A 111 5.02 -18.89 0.01
C GLN A 111 4.87 -18.81 1.54
N ALA A 112 5.85 -19.28 2.31
CA ALA A 112 5.80 -19.20 3.77
C ALA A 112 5.76 -17.74 4.24
N ARG A 113 6.49 -16.85 3.55
CA ARG A 113 6.41 -15.42 3.81
C ARG A 113 5.06 -14.84 3.44
N LEU A 114 4.46 -15.22 2.31
CA LEU A 114 3.11 -14.78 1.92
C LEU A 114 2.06 -15.22 2.94
N ASP A 115 2.12 -16.46 3.40
CA ASP A 115 1.18 -17.00 4.38
C ASP A 115 1.29 -16.25 5.72
N ALA A 116 2.49 -15.83 6.11
CA ALA A 116 2.69 -15.00 7.30
C ALA A 116 2.24 -13.54 7.10
N LEU A 117 2.42 -12.99 5.89
CA LEU A 117 2.03 -11.64 5.52
C LEU A 117 0.52 -11.49 5.39
N ALA A 118 -0.16 -12.42 4.75
CA ALA A 118 -1.59 -12.33 4.53
C ALA A 118 -2.34 -12.40 5.87
N LEU A 119 -3.22 -11.44 6.10
CA LEU A 119 -4.26 -11.60 7.11
C LEU A 119 -5.46 -12.27 6.44
N PRO A 120 -6.05 -13.32 7.05
CA PRO A 120 -7.30 -13.86 6.53
C PRO A 120 -8.31 -12.70 6.50
N PRO A 121 -9.03 -12.49 5.38
CA PRO A 121 -10.16 -11.58 5.40
C PRO A 121 -11.17 -12.17 6.39
N ASP A 122 -11.44 -11.49 7.50
CA ASP A 122 -12.48 -11.89 8.44
C ASP A 122 -13.75 -12.20 7.65
N ARG A 123 -14.14 -13.50 7.56
CA ARG A 123 -15.28 -14.05 6.79
C ARG A 123 -15.97 -13.03 5.85
N LEU A 124 -15.30 -12.68 4.76
CA LEU A 124 -15.99 -12.08 3.63
C LEU A 124 -16.71 -13.22 2.93
N SER A 125 -17.99 -13.42 3.24
CA SER A 125 -18.87 -14.28 2.46
C SER A 125 -18.73 -13.91 0.98
N SER A 126 -18.32 -14.87 0.15
CA SER A 126 -18.25 -14.75 -1.31
C SER A 126 -19.57 -14.17 -1.86
N PRO A 127 -19.54 -13.15 -2.74
CA PRO A 127 -18.76 -13.10 -3.98
C PRO A 127 -18.04 -11.74 -4.16
N MET A 128 -16.79 -11.62 -3.70
CA MET A 128 -16.04 -10.35 -3.82
C MET A 128 -15.13 -10.30 -5.05
N VAL A 129 -15.04 -11.38 -5.81
CA VAL A 129 -14.26 -11.44 -7.06
C VAL A 129 -15.06 -10.85 -8.25
N ASP A 130 -16.39 -10.85 -8.19
CA ASP A 130 -17.25 -10.22 -9.23
C ASP A 130 -17.55 -8.73 -8.95
N TRP A 131 -17.52 -8.27 -7.68
CA TRP A 131 -17.96 -6.91 -7.30
C TRP A 131 -16.84 -5.86 -7.15
N LEU A 132 -15.57 -6.24 -7.38
CA LEU A 132 -14.51 -5.26 -7.66
C LEU A 132 -14.64 -4.68 -9.08
N SER A 133 -15.58 -5.18 -9.89
CA SER A 133 -15.92 -4.58 -11.17
C SER A 133 -17.11 -3.62 -11.01
N ARG A 134 -16.86 -2.33 -11.30
CA ARG A 134 -17.82 -1.22 -11.46
C ARG A 134 -18.27 -0.43 -10.23
N ASP A 135 -19.05 -0.98 -9.31
CA ASP A 135 -19.85 -0.11 -8.41
C ASP A 135 -19.04 0.61 -7.30
N LEU A 136 -17.91 0.05 -6.85
CA LEU A 136 -17.04 0.67 -5.83
C LEU A 136 -16.08 1.71 -6.42
N TYR A 137 -15.83 1.64 -7.73
CA TYR A 137 -14.83 2.47 -8.42
C TYR A 137 -15.44 3.69 -9.14
N ASP A 138 -16.75 3.67 -9.42
CA ASP A 138 -17.45 4.81 -10.03
C ASP A 138 -17.67 5.98 -9.04
N GLU A 139 -17.66 5.73 -7.72
CA GLU A 139 -17.89 6.75 -6.68
C GLU A 139 -16.61 7.19 -5.93
N MET A 140 -15.44 6.65 -6.31
CA MET A 140 -14.17 7.01 -5.69
C MET A 140 -13.53 8.21 -6.37
N PRO A 141 -12.93 9.15 -5.61
CA PRO A 141 -12.21 10.27 -6.20
C PRO A 141 -11.13 9.77 -7.18
N GLU A 142 -10.95 10.49 -8.29
CA GLU A 142 -9.96 10.18 -9.34
C GLU A 142 -8.53 10.14 -8.76
N GLY A 143 -8.09 8.95 -8.36
CA GLY A 143 -6.70 8.65 -8.01
C GLY A 143 -6.09 9.53 -6.91
N LEU A 144 -4.78 9.35 -6.69
CA LEU A 144 -3.98 10.33 -5.97
C LEU A 144 -3.62 11.48 -6.95
N PRO A 145 -3.47 12.74 -6.49
CA PRO A 145 -2.95 13.80 -7.35
C PRO A 145 -1.54 13.44 -7.84
N ASP A 146 -1.14 14.00 -8.97
CA ASP A 146 0.23 13.86 -9.46
C ASP A 146 1.22 14.34 -8.40
N LEU A 147 2.10 13.42 -7.99
CA LEU A 147 3.10 13.68 -6.98
C LEU A 147 4.34 14.21 -7.70
N ASP A 148 4.44 15.54 -7.78
CA ASP A 148 5.69 16.15 -8.20
C ASP A 148 6.80 15.82 -7.18
N PRO A 149 8.01 15.48 -7.64
CA PRO A 149 9.16 15.39 -6.76
C PRO A 149 9.48 16.81 -6.27
N GLU A 150 8.93 17.21 -5.12
CA GLU A 150 9.35 18.46 -4.51
C GLU A 150 10.83 18.36 -4.08
N ASP A 151 11.61 19.35 -4.49
CA ASP A 151 12.92 19.60 -3.95
C ASP A 151 12.77 20.16 -2.53
N ASP A 152 13.02 19.33 -1.51
CA ASP A 152 13.35 19.82 -0.18
C ASP A 152 14.60 20.75 -0.32
N GLN A 153 14.36 22.06 -0.33
CA GLN A 153 15.37 23.12 -0.15
C GLN A 153 15.82 23.20 1.30
#